data_AF-A0A329MQL5-F1
#
_entry.id   AF-A0A329MQL5-F1
#
_cell.length_a   1.000
_cell.length_b   1.000
_cell.length_c   1.000
_cell.angle_alpha   90.00
_cell.angle_beta   90.00
_cell.angle_gamma   90.00
#
_symmetry.space_group_name_H-M   'P 1'
#
loop_
_entity.id
_entity.type
_entity.pdbx_description
1 polymer ?
#
loop_
_entity_poly.entity_id
_entity_poly.type
_entity_poly.pdbx_seq_one_letter_code
_entity_poly.pdbx_strand_id
1 'polypeptide(L)'
;MSVLLAKMKSLVPHVHETIRLAHTYNHILQLFDRNYEGDPDSVEAYIASLQDEGIIESQKAFKDYLMQLPHSDLVIIQAIMYIGRDENLDDEDDGSDYGEYEFREEKEEVSPQKMVFDYIRFLKGEKDKEVIILHMLEKSPLTDYLSRGLHILNLA
;
A
#
# COMPACT_ATOMS: atom_id res chain seq x y z
N MET A 1 -13.31 11.97 20.55
CA MET A 1 -12.70 11.22 19.43
C MET A 1 -12.46 12.20 18.29
N SER A 2 -11.25 12.26 17.71
CA SER A 2 -10.97 13.23 16.64
C SER A 2 -11.69 12.86 15.35
N VAL A 3 -11.99 13.86 14.52
CA VAL A 3 -12.65 13.67 13.22
C VAL A 3 -11.81 12.77 12.30
N LEU A 4 -10.49 12.96 12.32
CA LEU A 4 -9.57 12.14 11.52
C LEU A 4 -9.56 10.68 12.01
N LEU A 5 -9.51 10.43 13.31
CA LEU A 5 -9.56 9.06 13.85
C LEU A 5 -10.88 8.35 13.54
N ALA A 6 -12.00 9.07 13.63
CA ALA A 6 -13.30 8.54 13.23
C ALA A 6 -13.31 8.17 11.74
N LYS A 7 -12.74 9.04 10.89
CA LYS A 7 -12.63 8.80 9.45
C LYS A 7 -11.74 7.60 9.13
N MET A 8 -10.56 7.49 9.75
CA MET A 8 -9.67 6.34 9.58
C MET A 8 -10.36 5.02 9.93
N LYS A 9 -11.07 4.97 11.07
CA LYS A 9 -11.85 3.79 11.46
C LYS A 9 -12.95 3.45 10.45
N SER A 10 -13.63 4.45 9.90
CA SER A 10 -14.65 4.21 8.86
C SER A 10 -14.07 3.68 7.54
N LEU A 11 -12.77 3.88 7.29
CA LEU A 11 -12.08 3.43 6.09
C LEU A 11 -11.49 2.02 6.22
N VAL A 12 -11.47 1.41 7.41
CA VAL A 12 -10.94 0.06 7.61
C VAL A 12 -11.56 -0.98 6.65
N PRO A 13 -12.90 -1.02 6.44
CA PRO A 13 -13.48 -1.93 5.45
C PRO A 13 -12.98 -1.69 4.02
N HIS A 14 -12.72 -0.42 3.66
CA HIS A 14 -12.20 -0.05 2.34
C HIS A 14 -10.73 -0.45 2.17
N VAL A 15 -9.93 -0.35 3.23
CA VAL A 15 -8.55 -0.84 3.24
C VAL A 15 -8.52 -2.36 3.08
N HIS A 16 -9.37 -3.10 3.82
CA HIS A 16 -9.45 -4.56 3.66
C HIS A 16 -9.89 -4.99 2.26
N GLU A 17 -10.86 -4.30 1.67
CA GLU A 17 -11.28 -4.60 0.30
C GLU A 17 -10.18 -4.29 -0.72
N THR A 18 -9.40 -3.22 -0.49
CA THR A 18 -8.22 -2.89 -1.31
C THR A 18 -7.14 -3.98 -1.19
N ILE A 19 -6.88 -4.47 0.03
CA ILE A 19 -5.98 -5.62 0.27
C ILE A 19 -6.48 -6.85 -0.47
N ARG A 20 -7.78 -7.16 -0.37
CA ARG A 20 -8.38 -8.33 -1.04
C ARG A 20 -8.22 -8.25 -2.56
N LEU A 21 -8.54 -7.10 -3.16
CA LEU A 21 -8.40 -6.88 -4.61
C LEU A 21 -6.94 -6.93 -5.07
N ALA A 22 -6.01 -6.34 -4.29
CA ALA A 22 -4.57 -6.42 -4.56
C ALA A 22 -4.07 -7.87 -4.50
N HIS A 23 -4.53 -8.64 -3.52
CA HIS A 23 -4.17 -10.06 -3.41
C HIS A 23 -4.71 -10.89 -4.58
N THR A 24 -5.93 -10.61 -5.04
CA THR A 24 -6.49 -11.23 -6.25
C THR A 24 -5.64 -10.92 -7.48
N TYR A 25 -5.29 -9.65 -7.69
CA TYR A 25 -4.44 -9.21 -8.80
C TYR A 25 -3.06 -9.90 -8.77
N ASN A 26 -2.38 -9.89 -7.62
CA ASN A 26 -1.08 -10.54 -7.44
C ASN A 26 -1.16 -12.05 -7.66
N HIS A 27 -2.24 -12.70 -7.21
CA HIS A 27 -2.43 -14.12 -7.44
C HIS A 27 -2.56 -14.45 -8.92
N ILE A 28 -3.30 -13.63 -9.68
CA ILE A 28 -3.46 -13.81 -11.12
C ILE A 28 -2.14 -13.59 -11.86
N LEU A 29 -1.35 -12.57 -11.48
CA LEU A 29 0.00 -12.39 -12.01
C LEU A 29 0.88 -13.62 -11.76
N GLN A 30 0.89 -14.16 -10.55
CA GLN A 30 1.65 -15.37 -10.22
C GLN A 30 1.19 -16.61 -11.01
N LEU A 31 -0.11 -16.72 -11.29
CA LEU A 31 -0.63 -17.80 -12.14
C LEU A 31 -0.19 -17.62 -13.59
N PHE A 32 -0.18 -16.40 -14.11
CA PHE A 32 0.34 -16.08 -15.43
C PHE A 32 1.83 -16.47 -15.52
N ASP A 33 2.66 -16.01 -14.59
CA ASP A 33 4.11 -16.29 -14.59
C ASP A 33 4.42 -17.79 -14.55
N ARG A 34 3.62 -18.57 -13.80
CA ARG A 34 3.79 -20.03 -13.70
C ARG A 34 3.37 -20.78 -14.96
N ASN A 35 2.41 -20.24 -15.71
CA ASN A 35 1.85 -20.89 -16.89
C ASN A 35 2.46 -20.36 -18.19
N TYR A 36 3.25 -19.28 -18.13
CA TYR A 36 3.93 -18.72 -19.28
C TYR A 36 5.04 -19.67 -19.75
N GLU A 37 5.01 -20.04 -21.03
CA GLU A 37 5.95 -21.02 -21.60
C GLU A 37 7.36 -20.44 -21.83
N GLY A 38 7.55 -19.12 -21.66
CA GLY A 38 8.82 -18.41 -21.81
C GLY A 38 9.45 -17.98 -20.49
N ASP A 39 10.43 -17.09 -20.57
CA ASP A 39 11.01 -16.42 -19.40
C ASP A 39 10.00 -15.38 -18.86
N PRO A 40 9.47 -15.53 -17.63
CA PRO A 40 8.47 -14.63 -17.07
C PRO A 40 9.00 -13.20 -16.86
N ASP A 41 10.32 -13.02 -16.78
CA ASP A 41 10.96 -11.71 -16.63
C ASP A 41 11.25 -11.03 -17.98
N SER A 42 10.85 -11.65 -19.10
CA SER A 42 11.11 -11.13 -20.44
C SER A 42 10.17 -10.00 -20.85
N VAL A 43 10.59 -9.20 -21.84
CA VAL A 43 9.73 -8.16 -22.44
C VAL A 43 8.50 -8.78 -23.10
N GLU A 44 8.64 -9.97 -23.68
CA GLU A 44 7.54 -10.74 -24.28
C GLU A 44 6.53 -11.19 -23.23
N ALA A 45 6.98 -11.64 -22.05
CA ALA A 45 6.09 -11.97 -20.93
C ALA A 45 5.33 -10.74 -20.46
N TYR A 46 6.00 -9.59 -20.34
CA TYR A 46 5.35 -8.32 -20.02
C TYR A 46 4.30 -7.91 -21.06
N ILE A 47 4.61 -8.01 -22.36
CA ILE A 47 3.64 -7.68 -23.42
C ILE A 47 2.45 -8.64 -23.38
N ALA A 48 2.69 -9.93 -23.14
CA ALA A 48 1.64 -10.94 -23.04
C ALA A 48 0.76 -10.72 -21.80
N SER A 49 1.33 -10.30 -20.67
CA SER A 49 0.58 -10.01 -19.44
C SER A 49 -0.37 -8.81 -19.61
N LEU A 50 0.00 -7.83 -20.46
CA LEU A 50 -0.88 -6.72 -20.83
C LEU A 50 -2.09 -7.14 -21.68
N GLN A 51 -2.07 -8.34 -22.24
CA GLN A 51 -3.14 -8.91 -23.07
C GLN A 51 -3.93 -10.00 -22.35
N ASP A 52 -3.46 -10.47 -21.19
CA ASP A 52 -4.13 -11.51 -20.41
C ASP A 52 -5.45 -10.97 -19.82
N GLU A 53 -6.56 -11.64 -20.15
CA GLU A 53 -7.89 -11.22 -19.72
C GLU A 53 -8.04 -11.21 -18.19
N GLY A 54 -7.44 -12.18 -17.49
CA GLY A 54 -7.50 -12.25 -16.03
C GLY A 54 -6.76 -11.09 -15.37
N ILE A 55 -5.57 -10.75 -15.86
CA ILE A 55 -4.78 -9.61 -15.39
C ILE A 55 -5.53 -8.30 -15.65
N ILE A 56 -6.08 -8.11 -16.86
CA ILE A 56 -6.85 -6.93 -17.22
C ILE A 56 -8.09 -6.77 -16.32
N GLU A 57 -8.87 -7.84 -16.14
CA GLU A 57 -10.11 -7.82 -15.34
C GLU A 57 -9.82 -7.53 -13.87
N SER A 58 -8.80 -8.16 -13.29
CA SER A 58 -8.43 -7.95 -11.89
C SER A 58 -7.83 -6.58 -11.64
N GLN A 59 -6.99 -6.07 -12.54
CA GLN A 59 -6.50 -4.70 -12.48
C GLN A 59 -7.65 -3.70 -12.58
N LYS A 60 -8.60 -3.93 -13.49
CA LYS A 60 -9.79 -3.11 -13.64
C LYS A 60 -10.66 -3.12 -12.39
N ALA A 61 -10.92 -4.29 -11.80
CA ALA A 61 -11.70 -4.40 -10.58
C ALA A 61 -11.08 -3.59 -9.42
N PHE A 62 -9.76 -3.62 -9.28
CA PHE A 62 -9.02 -2.80 -8.32
C PHE A 62 -9.21 -1.30 -8.59
N LYS A 63 -8.99 -0.86 -9.84
CA LYS A 63 -9.12 0.54 -10.25
C LYS A 63 -10.55 1.06 -10.08
N ASP A 64 -11.54 0.32 -10.56
CA ASP A 64 -12.95 0.69 -10.52
C ASP A 64 -13.44 0.85 -9.07
N TYR A 65 -13.02 -0.04 -8.17
CA TYR A 65 -13.34 0.07 -6.75
C TYR A 65 -12.79 1.36 -6.13
N LEU A 66 -11.50 1.63 -6.27
CA LEU A 66 -10.87 2.82 -5.71
C LEU A 66 -11.39 4.11 -6.36
N MET A 67 -11.75 4.07 -7.64
CA MET A 67 -12.34 5.21 -8.33
C MET A 67 -13.73 5.61 -7.82
N GLN A 68 -14.44 4.73 -7.11
CA GLN A 68 -15.70 5.09 -6.44
C GLN A 68 -15.50 5.86 -5.13
N LEU A 69 -14.33 5.76 -4.52
CA LEU A 69 -14.04 6.40 -3.23
C LEU A 69 -13.81 7.91 -3.41
N PRO A 70 -14.19 8.75 -2.44
CA PRO A 70 -13.79 10.16 -2.44
C PRO A 70 -12.26 10.32 -2.50
N HIS A 71 -11.78 11.40 -3.14
CA HIS A 71 -10.34 11.67 -3.22
C HIS A 71 -9.68 11.73 -1.82
N SER A 72 -10.35 12.35 -0.85
CA SER A 72 -9.89 12.39 0.55
C SER A 72 -9.66 11.00 1.14
N ASP A 73 -10.47 10.04 0.74
CA ASP A 73 -10.45 8.69 1.29
C ASP A 73 -9.30 7.91 0.68
N LEU A 74 -9.05 8.09 -0.62
CA LEU A 74 -7.87 7.55 -1.29
C LEU A 74 -6.58 8.09 -0.69
N VAL A 75 -6.49 9.39 -0.43
CA VAL A 75 -5.29 9.98 0.19
C VAL A 75 -5.05 9.41 1.59
N ILE A 76 -6.10 9.14 2.37
CA ILE A 76 -5.96 8.50 3.69
C ILE A 76 -5.51 7.04 3.54
N ILE A 77 -6.10 6.27 2.62
CA ILE A 77 -5.69 4.87 2.37
C ILE A 77 -4.23 4.83 1.89
N GLN A 78 -3.84 5.73 0.99
CA GLN A 78 -2.47 5.87 0.53
C GLN A 78 -1.52 6.26 1.69
N ALA A 79 -1.94 7.15 2.59
CA ALA A 79 -1.18 7.46 3.79
C ALA A 79 -1.00 6.24 4.72
N ILE A 80 -2.04 5.41 4.90
CA ILE A 80 -1.95 4.15 5.67
C ILE A 80 -0.91 3.21 5.02
N MET A 81 -0.91 3.10 3.68
CA MET A 81 0.10 2.34 2.95
C MET A 81 1.52 2.87 3.22
N TYR A 82 1.74 4.18 3.10
CA TYR A 82 3.06 4.77 3.33
C TYR A 82 3.55 4.57 4.77
N ILE A 83 2.67 4.68 5.76
CA ILE A 83 2.97 4.37 7.17
C ILE A 83 3.46 2.93 7.31
N GLY A 84 2.75 1.96 6.73
CA GLY A 84 3.17 0.56 6.79
C GLY A 84 4.44 0.24 5.97
N ARG A 85 4.85 1.12 5.06
CA ARG A 85 6.11 1.02 4.32
C ARG A 85 7.29 1.61 5.11
N ASP A 86 7.11 2.81 5.65
CA ASP A 86 8.20 3.67 6.11
C ASP A 86 8.49 3.52 7.61
N GLU A 87 7.49 3.16 8.43
CA GLU A 87 7.65 3.08 9.89
C GLU A 87 8.28 1.75 10.37
N ASN A 88 8.79 0.94 9.44
CA ASN A 88 9.29 -0.40 9.71
C ASN A 88 10.82 -0.53 9.51
N LEU A 89 11.59 0.50 9.83
CA LEU A 89 13.06 0.44 9.80
C LEU A 89 13.72 0.06 11.14
N ASP A 90 12.97 -0.23 12.21
CA ASP A 90 13.57 -0.50 13.54
C ASP A 90 13.21 -1.85 14.20
N ASP A 91 12.41 -2.71 13.57
CA ASP A 91 12.09 -4.04 14.12
C ASP A 91 12.95 -5.19 13.52
N GLU A 92 13.91 -4.86 12.63
CA GLU A 92 15.03 -5.74 12.29
C GLU A 92 16.29 -5.33 13.07
N ASP A 93 16.21 -5.33 14.41
CA ASP A 93 17.41 -5.45 15.27
C ASP A 93 17.90 -6.92 15.20
N ASP A 94 18.31 -7.32 13.98
CA ASP A 94 19.08 -8.51 13.74
C ASP A 94 20.48 -8.18 14.25
N GLY A 95 20.84 -8.77 15.39
CA GLY A 95 22.03 -8.48 16.19
C GLY A 95 23.36 -8.64 15.44
N SER A 96 23.65 -7.70 14.56
CA SER A 96 24.95 -7.53 13.93
C SER A 96 25.74 -6.50 14.74
N ASP A 97 26.61 -7.07 15.56
CA ASP A 97 27.71 -6.45 16.29
C ASP A 97 28.65 -5.71 15.32
N TYR A 98 28.27 -4.50 14.89
CA TYR A 98 29.20 -3.52 14.33
C TYR A 98 28.86 -2.14 14.87
N GLY A 99 29.72 -1.68 15.76
CA GLY A 99 29.57 -0.41 16.43
C GLY A 99 29.61 0.78 15.48
N GLU A 100 28.57 1.60 15.56
CA GLU A 100 28.67 3.04 15.35
C GLU A 100 27.65 3.70 16.30
N TYR A 101 28.16 4.58 17.16
CA TYR A 101 27.36 5.43 18.01
C TYR A 101 26.66 6.47 17.12
N GLU A 102 25.44 6.16 16.65
CA GLU A 102 24.51 7.18 16.18
C GLU A 102 23.31 7.25 17.12
N PHE A 103 22.93 8.49 17.42
CA PHE A 103 21.91 8.87 18.38
C PHE A 103 20.60 8.08 18.16
N ARG A 104 20.26 7.20 19.11
CA ARG A 104 18.86 6.78 19.32
C ARG A 104 18.10 8.02 19.80
N GLU A 105 17.60 8.84 18.87
CA GLU A 105 16.53 9.79 19.18
C GLU A 105 15.40 8.96 19.79
N GLU A 106 15.00 9.30 21.01
CA GLU A 106 13.79 8.77 21.62
C GLU A 106 12.67 8.95 20.61
N LYS A 107 12.14 7.84 20.05
CA LYS A 107 10.91 7.88 19.26
C LYS A 107 9.83 8.46 20.16
N GLU A 108 9.63 9.77 20.06
CA GLU A 108 8.50 10.47 20.64
C GLU A 108 7.26 9.66 20.26
N GLU A 109 6.40 9.27 21.21
CA GLU A 109 5.18 8.51 20.89
C GLU A 109 4.31 9.33 19.94
N VAL A 110 4.52 9.16 18.63
CA VAL A 110 3.80 9.89 17.60
C VAL A 110 2.41 9.30 17.54
N SER A 111 1.40 10.06 17.96
CA SER A 111 0.02 9.58 17.87
C SER A 111 -0.33 9.15 16.43
N PRO A 112 -1.12 8.07 16.22
CA PRO A 112 -1.56 7.62 14.89
C PRO A 112 -2.12 8.73 13.99
N GLN A 113 -2.75 9.74 14.61
CA GLN A 113 -3.30 10.90 13.91
C GLN A 113 -2.23 11.83 13.36
N LYS A 114 -1.15 12.05 14.11
CA LYS A 114 -0.01 12.87 13.69
C LYS A 114 0.69 12.20 12.51
N MET A 115 0.93 10.89 12.58
CA MET A 115 1.52 10.09 11.49
C MET A 115 0.72 10.26 10.19
N VAL A 116 -0.58 9.96 10.23
CA VAL A 116 -1.45 10.08 9.04
C VAL A 116 -1.52 11.51 8.53
N PHE A 117 -1.57 12.50 9.42
CA PHE A 117 -1.61 13.90 9.01
C PHE A 117 -0.33 14.34 8.30
N ASP A 118 0.82 13.86 8.74
CA ASP A 118 2.12 14.18 8.14
C ASP A 118 2.25 13.56 6.73
N TYR A 119 1.83 12.30 6.56
CA TYR A 119 1.75 11.69 5.22
C TYR A 119 0.72 12.38 4.32
N ILE A 120 -0.47 12.73 4.83
CA ILE A 120 -1.45 13.50 4.04
C ILE A 120 -0.83 14.83 3.56
N ARG A 121 -0.05 15.52 4.40
CA ARG A 121 0.63 16.77 4.01
C ARG A 121 1.65 16.54 2.89
N PHE A 122 2.42 15.46 2.94
CA PHE A 122 3.33 15.07 1.88
C PHE A 122 2.58 14.75 0.57
N LEU A 123 1.45 14.06 0.66
CA LEU A 123 0.63 13.63 -0.48
C LEU A 123 -0.23 14.75 -1.09
N LYS A 124 -0.30 15.95 -0.51
CA LYS A 124 -1.11 17.07 -1.03
C LYS A 124 -0.79 17.50 -2.46
N GLY A 125 0.37 17.09 -2.99
CA GLY A 125 0.74 17.31 -4.39
C GLY A 125 -0.07 16.46 -5.39
N GLU A 126 -0.56 15.29 -4.97
CA GLU A 126 -1.25 14.33 -5.84
C GLU A 126 -2.76 14.65 -5.92
N LYS A 127 -3.13 15.44 -6.94
CA LYS A 127 -4.53 15.84 -7.17
C LYS A 127 -5.34 14.83 -7.98
N ASP A 128 -4.66 13.97 -8.73
CA ASP A 128 -5.31 13.02 -9.63
C ASP A 128 -5.50 11.66 -8.93
N LYS A 129 -6.74 11.18 -8.93
CA LYS A 129 -7.09 9.87 -8.37
C LYS A 129 -6.44 8.74 -9.15
N GLU A 130 -6.33 8.86 -10.46
CA GLU A 130 -5.74 7.82 -11.31
C GLU A 130 -4.26 7.63 -10.98
N VAL A 131 -3.55 8.73 -10.73
CA VAL A 131 -2.14 8.72 -10.31
C VAL A 131 -1.99 8.08 -8.94
N ILE A 132 -2.83 8.42 -7.95
CA ILE A 132 -2.81 7.79 -6.62
C ILE A 132 -3.02 6.28 -6.73
N ILE A 133 -4.02 5.86 -7.52
CA ILE A 133 -4.35 4.44 -7.70
C ILE A 133 -3.22 3.69 -8.40
N LEU A 134 -2.62 4.30 -9.43
CA LEU A 134 -1.47 3.72 -10.12
C LEU A 134 -0.28 3.56 -9.16
N HIS A 135 0.03 4.60 -8.38
CA HIS A 135 1.08 4.53 -7.36
C HIS A 135 0.82 3.44 -6.33
N MET A 136 -0.43 3.21 -5.92
CA MET A 136 -0.77 2.12 -5.02
C MET A 136 -0.53 0.75 -5.69
N LEU A 137 -1.01 0.57 -6.92
CA LEU A 137 -0.89 -0.70 -7.65
C LEU A 137 0.58 -1.08 -7.94
N GLU A 138 1.44 -0.09 -8.24
CA GLU A 138 2.86 -0.30 -8.54
C GLU A 138 3.70 -0.62 -7.30
N LYS A 139 3.19 -0.39 -6.09
CA LYS A 139 3.94 -0.67 -4.85
C LYS A 139 3.81 -2.14 -4.50
N SER A 140 4.90 -2.88 -4.65
CA SER A 140 5.02 -4.23 -4.10
C SER A 140 5.83 -4.20 -2.78
N PRO A 141 5.39 -4.89 -1.71
CA PRO A 141 4.10 -5.56 -1.52
C PRO A 141 3.01 -4.65 -0.92
N LEU A 142 2.08 -4.13 -1.75
CA LEU A 142 0.95 -3.27 -1.35
C LEU A 142 0.13 -3.84 -0.19
N THR A 143 -0.18 -5.13 -0.27
CA THR A 143 -0.98 -5.85 0.74
C THR A 143 -0.33 -5.75 2.12
N ASP A 144 0.98 -5.87 2.17
CA ASP A 144 1.75 -5.91 3.41
C ASP A 144 1.90 -4.49 3.96
N TYR A 145 2.09 -3.49 3.10
CA TYR A 145 2.07 -2.09 3.50
C TYR A 145 0.73 -1.67 4.09
N LEU A 146 -0.39 -2.00 3.46
CA LEU A 146 -1.71 -1.67 3.98
C LEU A 146 -2.02 -2.41 5.29
N SER A 147 -1.69 -3.71 5.37
CA SER A 147 -1.93 -4.51 6.58
C SER A 147 -1.09 -4.02 7.76
N ARG A 148 0.20 -3.74 7.52
CA ARG A 148 1.09 -3.16 8.56
C ARG A 148 0.64 -1.77 8.98
N GLY A 149 0.24 -0.92 8.03
CA GLY A 149 -0.29 0.41 8.34
C GLY A 149 -1.52 0.36 9.26
N LEU A 150 -2.45 -0.58 9.02
CA LEU A 150 -3.58 -0.79 9.93
C LEU A 150 -3.13 -1.22 11.33
N HIS A 151 -2.12 -2.10 11.42
CA HIS A 151 -1.57 -2.57 12.69
C HIS A 151 -0.90 -1.44 13.49
N ILE A 152 0.02 -0.69 12.86
CA ILE A 152 0.73 0.46 13.47
C ILE A 152 -0.26 1.50 13.98
N LEU A 153 -1.33 1.75 13.24
CA LEU A 153 -2.35 2.74 13.62
C LEU A 153 -3.37 2.22 14.65
N ASN A 154 -3.25 0.96 15.09
CA ASN A 154 -4.21 0.27 15.97
C ASN A 154 -5.65 0.33 15.41
N LEU A 155 -5.79 0.04 14.12
CA LEU A 155 -7.05 0.02 13.39
C LEU A 155 -7.51 -1.39 13.00
N ALA A 156 -6.64 -2.39 13.16
CA ALA A 156 -6.92 -3.82 12.95
C ALA A 156 -7.47 -4.49 14.21
#